data_AF-A0A3D2FPX7-F1
#
_entry.id   AF-A0A3D2FPX7-F1
#
_cell.length_a   1.000
_cell.length_b   1.000
_cell.length_c   1.000
_cell.angle_alpha   90.00
_cell.angle_beta   90.00
_cell.angle_gamma   90.00
#
_symmetry.space_group_name_H-M   'P 1'
#
loop_
_entity.id
_entity.type
_entity.pdbx_description
1 polymer ?
#
loop_
_entity_poly.entity_id
_entity_poly.type
_entity_poly.pdbx_seq_one_letter_code
_entity_poly.pdbx_strand_id
1 'polypeptide(L)'
;MTRFEKIILSITGGSHLSVHALMLALPSLIPVIRNEFDVGLSTLGFVVSISGFMFGLGAIPAGWAEKRFGGRQLLLIYQAGSS
;
A
#
# COMPACT_ATOMS: atom_id res chain seq x y z
N MET A 1 7.59 -14.09 24.31
CA MET A 1 7.10 -12.80 23.78
C MET A 1 6.19 -12.12 24.78
N THR A 2 6.48 -10.88 25.12
CA THR A 2 5.64 -10.03 25.98
C THR A 2 4.30 -9.69 25.29
N ARG A 3 3.30 -9.26 26.06
CA ARG A 3 2.01 -8.79 25.49
C ARG A 3 2.22 -7.63 24.52
N PHE A 4 3.18 -6.75 24.83
CA PHE A 4 3.56 -5.63 24.00
C PHE A 4 4.14 -6.07 22.64
N GLU A 5 5.10 -7.00 22.64
CA GLU A 5 5.69 -7.55 21.41
C GLU A 5 4.64 -8.19 20.50
N LYS A 6 3.67 -8.92 21.07
CA LYS A 6 2.57 -9.51 20.30
C LYS A 6 1.72 -8.45 19.59
N ILE A 7 1.40 -7.36 20.28
CA ILE A 7 0.62 -6.25 19.71
C ILE A 7 1.36 -5.61 18.54
N ILE A 8 2.66 -5.30 18.72
CA ILE A 8 3.48 -4.70 17.66
C ILE A 8 3.54 -5.63 16.45
N LEU A 9 3.79 -6.93 16.66
CA LEU A 9 3.84 -7.90 15.57
C LEU A 9 2.52 -7.98 14.80
N SER A 10 1.38 -8.04 15.51
CA SER A 10 0.07 -8.10 14.86
C SER A 10 -0.25 -6.83 14.07
N ILE A 11 0.03 -5.65 14.61
CA ILE A 11 -0.23 -4.38 13.93
C ILE A 11 0.66 -4.24 12.69
N THR A 12 1.97 -4.46 12.84
CA THR A 12 2.92 -4.34 11.72
C THR A 12 2.65 -5.39 10.66
N GLY A 13 2.38 -6.64 11.05
CA GLY A 13 2.03 -7.72 10.12
C GLY A 13 0.71 -7.46 9.39
N GLY A 14 -0.32 -6.99 10.10
CA GLY A 14 -1.59 -6.60 9.50
C GLY A 14 -1.44 -5.42 8.53
N SER A 15 -0.67 -4.40 8.91
CA SER A 15 -0.37 -3.25 8.05
C SER A 15 0.36 -3.68 6.77
N HIS A 16 1.32 -4.60 6.90
CA HIS A 16 2.06 -5.17 5.78
C HIS A 16 1.16 -6.00 4.84
N LEU A 17 0.28 -6.82 5.41
CA LEU A 17 -0.72 -7.55 4.62
C LEU A 17 -1.65 -6.59 3.87
N SER A 18 -2.13 -5.54 4.56
CA SER A 18 -3.05 -4.54 4.01
C SER A 18 -2.44 -3.80 2.81
N VAL A 19 -1.19 -3.35 2.92
CA VAL A 19 -0.51 -2.69 1.80
C VAL A 19 -0.39 -3.61 0.59
N HIS A 20 0.00 -4.87 0.81
CA HIS A 20 0.13 -5.81 -0.30
C HIS A 20 -1.22 -6.16 -0.93
N ALA A 21 -2.28 -6.30 -0.12
CA ALA A 21 -3.63 -6.50 -0.63
C ALA A 21 -4.05 -5.35 -1.56
N LEU A 22 -3.82 -4.09 -1.16
CA LEU A 22 -4.10 -2.92 -1.99
C LEU A 22 -3.23 -2.85 -3.24
N MET A 23 -1.92 -3.10 -3.12
CA MET A 23 -1.00 -3.10 -4.26
C MET A 23 -1.37 -4.15 -5.31
N LEU A 24 -1.89 -5.31 -4.87
CA LEU A 24 -2.27 -6.42 -5.74
C LEU A 24 -3.73 -6.36 -6.20
N ALA A 25 -4.56 -5.49 -5.62
CA ALA A 25 -5.96 -5.33 -6.01
C ALA A 25 -6.09 -4.93 -7.49
N LEU A 26 -5.35 -3.92 -7.94
CA LEU A 26 -5.46 -3.45 -9.33
C LEU A 26 -4.95 -4.50 -10.35
N PRO A 27 -3.77 -5.13 -10.18
CA PRO A 27 -3.31 -6.23 -11.04
C PRO A 27 -4.30 -7.40 -11.12
N SER A 28 -4.89 -7.80 -9.99
CA SER A 28 -5.85 -8.92 -9.96
C SER A 28 -7.18 -8.59 -10.66
N LEU A 29 -7.57 -7.31 -10.72
CA LEU A 29 -8.79 -6.84 -11.37
C LEU A 29 -8.63 -6.53 -12.87
N ILE A 30 -7.42 -6.61 -13.43
CA ILE A 30 -7.16 -6.32 -14.86
C ILE A 30 -8.16 -7.00 -15.81
N PRO A 31 -8.47 -8.30 -15.69
CA PRO A 31 -9.41 -8.96 -16.61
C PRO A 31 -10.83 -8.39 -16.52
N VAL A 32 -11.26 -8.03 -15.30
CA VAL A 32 -12.60 -7.48 -15.03
C VAL A 32 -12.71 -6.07 -15.61
N ILE A 33 -11.76 -5.20 -15.29
CA ILE A 33 -11.73 -3.81 -15.79
C ILE A 33 -11.63 -3.79 -17.32
N ARG A 34 -10.80 -4.68 -17.89
CA ARG A 34 -10.69 -4.83 -19.34
C ARG A 34 -12.04 -5.15 -19.98
N ASN A 35 -12.79 -6.09 -19.41
CA ASN A 35 -14.07 -6.52 -19.96
C ASN A 35 -15.18 -5.47 -19.77
N GLU A 36 -15.18 -4.78 -18.63
CA GLU A 36 -16.20 -3.78 -18.30
C GLU A 36 -16.05 -2.47 -19.11
N PHE A 37 -14.81 -2.04 -19.34
CA PHE A 37 -14.52 -0.75 -19.97
C PHE A 37 -13.95 -0.86 -21.40
N ASP A 38 -13.85 -2.07 -21.95
CA ASP A 38 -13.27 -2.37 -23.28
C ASP A 38 -11.88 -1.73 -23.52
N VAL A 39 -11.04 -1.71 -22.49
CA VAL A 39 -9.70 -1.09 -22.53
C VAL A 39 -8.59 -2.08 -22.85
N GLY A 40 -7.58 -1.62 -23.58
CA GLY A 40 -6.40 -2.43 -23.93
C GLY A 40 -5.46 -2.70 -22.75
N LEU A 41 -4.67 -3.78 -22.86
CA LEU A 41 -3.64 -4.12 -21.87
C LEU A 41 -2.54 -3.05 -21.75
N SER A 42 -2.28 -2.28 -22.80
CA SER A 42 -1.34 -1.16 -22.77
C SER A 42 -1.79 -0.07 -21.79
N THR A 43 -3.06 0.34 -21.86
CA THR A 43 -3.65 1.33 -20.95
C THR A 43 -3.63 0.83 -19.52
N LEU A 44 -4.06 -0.41 -19.27
CA LEU A 44 -4.06 -0.99 -17.93
C LEU A 44 -2.64 -1.14 -17.37
N GLY A 45 -1.68 -1.58 -18.17
CA GLY A 45 -0.28 -1.67 -17.78
C GLY A 45 0.34 -0.31 -17.45
N PHE A 46 -0.05 0.75 -18.17
CA PHE A 46 0.34 2.11 -17.83
C PHE A 46 -0.22 2.57 -16.50
N VAL A 47 -1.50 2.29 -16.20
CA VAL A 47 -2.12 2.59 -14.90
C VAL A 47 -1.42 1.84 -13.76
N VAL A 48 -1.15 0.54 -13.92
CA VAL A 48 -0.38 -0.25 -12.95
C VAL A 48 1.00 0.39 -12.71
N SER A 49 1.66 0.84 -13.77
CA SER A 49 2.99 1.46 -13.69
C SER A 49 2.95 2.79 -12.93
N ILE A 50 1.95 3.64 -13.19
CA ILE A 50 1.74 4.87 -12.43
C ILE A 50 1.48 4.56 -10.96
N SER A 51 0.64 3.57 -10.67
CA SER A 51 0.34 3.15 -9.30
C SER A 51 1.61 2.72 -8.55
N GLY A 52 2.43 1.87 -9.16
CA GLY A 52 3.72 1.45 -8.59
C GLY A 52 4.70 2.61 -8.42
N PHE A 53 4.76 3.52 -9.40
CA PHE A 53 5.59 4.71 -9.33
C PHE A 53 5.18 5.64 -8.20
N MET A 54 3.87 5.91 -8.03
CA MET A 54 3.33 6.73 -6.93
C MET A 54 3.60 6.11 -5.56
N PHE A 55 3.47 4.78 -5.45
CA PHE A 55 3.84 4.06 -4.22
C PHE A 55 5.32 4.27 -3.88
N GLY A 56 6.22 4.09 -4.85
CA GLY A 56 7.66 4.34 -4.67
C GLY A 56 7.96 5.81 -4.33
N LEU A 57 7.30 6.76 -5.00
CA LEU A 57 7.45 8.18 -4.75
C LEU A 57 7.04 8.56 -3.33
N GLY A 58 5.94 7.99 -2.82
CA GLY A 58 5.47 8.18 -1.44
C GLY A 58 6.39 7.53 -0.39
N ALA A 59 7.14 6.49 -0.75
CA ALA A 59 8.09 5.84 0.15
C ALA A 59 9.36 6.69 0.41
N ILE A 60 9.77 7.54 -0.54
CA ILE A 60 10.95 8.42 -0.40
C ILE A 60 10.84 9.37 0.81
N PRO A 61 9.77 10.17 0.98
CA PRO A 61 9.63 11.05 2.13
C PRO A 61 9.34 10.32 3.44
N ALA A 62 9.01 9.02 3.42
CA ALA A 62 8.62 8.28 4.62
C ALA A 62 9.72 8.27 5.69
N GLY A 63 10.99 8.10 5.30
CA GLY A 63 12.12 8.14 6.23
C GLY A 63 12.40 9.53 6.82
N TRP A 64 12.12 10.60 6.06
CA TRP A 64 12.17 11.97 6.60
C TRP A 64 11.00 12.23 7.56
N ALA A 65 9.80 11.77 7.20
CA ALA A 65 8.60 11.95 7.99
C ALA A 65 8.68 11.14 9.31
N GLU A 66 9.25 9.94 9.29
CA GLU A 66 9.51 9.12 10.47
C GLU A 66 10.39 9.85 11.49
N LYS A 67 11.47 10.52 11.03
CA LYS A 67 12.32 11.35 11.90
C LYS A 67 11.59 12.52 12.55
N ARG A 68 10.50 13.02 11.94
CA ARG A 68 9.75 14.19 12.44
C ARG A 68 8.54 13.82 13.29
N PHE A 69 7.80 12.79 12.92
CA PHE A 69 6.53 12.40 13.56
C PHE A 69 6.65 11.11 14.41
N GLY A 70 7.74 10.38 14.27
CA GLY A 70 7.96 9.09 14.92
C GLY A 70 7.22 7.94 14.22
N GLY A 71 7.80 6.73 14.29
CA GLY A 71 7.28 5.55 13.59
C GLY A 71 5.83 5.18 13.96
N ARG A 72 5.42 5.36 15.23
CA ARG A 72 4.04 5.03 15.66
C ARG A 72 2.99 5.91 14.99
N GLN A 73 3.19 7.23 14.92
CA GLN A 73 2.22 8.11 14.26
C GLN A 73 2.20 7.86 12.76
N LEU A 74 3.37 7.63 12.15
CA LEU A 74 3.45 7.31 10.73
C LEU A 74 2.66 6.04 10.37
N LEU A 75 2.78 4.99 11.18
CA LEU A 75 2.02 3.74 11.00
C LEU A 75 0.51 3.96 11.12
N LEU A 76 0.06 4.77 12.07
CA LEU A 76 -1.38 5.06 12.22
C LEU A 76 -1.94 5.88 11.05
N ILE A 77 -1.20 6.88 10.59
CA ILE A 77 -1.56 7.68 9.40
C ILE A 77 -1.65 6.79 8.17
N TYR A 78 -0.63 5.94 7.97
CA TYR A 78 -0.62 4.97 6.88
C TYR A 78 -1.82 4.02 6.96
N GLN A 79 -2.11 3.49 8.15
CA GLN A 79 -3.22 2.55 8.34
C GLN A 79 -4.58 3.19 8.06
N ALA A 80 -4.79 4.45 8.45
CA ALA A 80 -6.01 5.19 8.15
C ALA A 80 -6.17 5.52 6.65
N GLY A 81 -5.07 5.72 5.93
CA GLY A 81 -5.10 5.92 4.47
C GLY A 81 -5.26 4.63 3.67
N SER A 82 -5.00 3.47 4.28
CA SER A 82 -5.06 2.14 3.66
C SER A 82 -6.26 1.30 4.11
N SER A 83 -7.18 1.89 4.86
CA SER A 83 -8.44 1.29 5.34
C SER A 83 -9.64 1.71 4.49
#